data_AF-W7ECM5-F1
#
_entry.id   AF-W7ECM5-F1
#
_cell.length_a   1.000
_cell.length_b   1.000
_cell.length_c   1.000
_cell.angle_alpha   90.00
_cell.angle_beta   90.00
_cell.angle_gamma   90.00
#
_symmetry.space_group_name_H-M   'P 1'
#
loop_
_entity.id
_entity.type
_entity.pdbx_description
1 polymer ?
#
loop_
_entity_poly.entity_id
_entity_poly.type
_entity_poly.pdbx_seq_one_letter_code
_entity_poly.pdbx_strand_id
1 'polypeptide(L)'
;MSYYTLSIGIYGDGEDPNHRSHWGFLIFRQGNEVGNLLHVQLMSSEGLIYQFETRSGHPLESQTCEGRVLLDYIEPTKYNQVVDIISKEPAPRNNKDRCQDWTLDCVIALEAEELLPAGTSGWIQGVVGKPSKDVAAAVGGRWTAARR
;
A
#
# COMPACT_ATOMS: atom_id res chain seq x y z
N MET A 1 4.81 -24.45 4.00
CA MET A 1 4.37 -23.65 2.84
C MET A 1 4.84 -22.23 3.05
N SER A 2 5.37 -21.54 2.03
CA SER A 2 5.83 -20.15 2.19
C SER A 2 4.65 -19.19 2.05
N TYR A 3 4.41 -18.36 3.06
CA TYR A 3 3.42 -17.27 2.99
C TYR A 3 3.89 -16.16 2.04
N TYR A 4 2.93 -15.41 1.49
CA TYR A 4 3.19 -14.12 0.90
C TYR A 4 3.16 -13.04 1.98
N THR A 5 4.01 -12.03 1.84
CA THR A 5 3.95 -10.81 2.65
C THR A 5 3.10 -9.80 1.91
N LEU A 6 2.10 -9.24 2.57
CA LEU A 6 1.32 -8.10 2.08
C LEU A 6 1.76 -6.86 2.86
N SER A 7 2.20 -5.83 2.13
CA SER A 7 2.68 -4.58 2.73
C SER A 7 2.20 -3.37 1.93
N ILE A 8 2.18 -2.20 2.56
CA ILE A 8 2.04 -0.91 1.87
C ILE A 8 3.45 -0.33 1.70
N GLY A 9 3.91 -0.17 0.46
CA GLY A 9 5.09 0.61 0.15
C GLY A 9 4.78 2.11 0.19
N ILE A 10 5.64 2.89 0.84
CA ILE A 10 5.55 4.35 0.93
C ILE A 10 6.67 4.96 0.12
N TYR A 11 6.29 5.73 -0.90
CA TYR A 11 7.21 6.33 -1.86
C TYR A 11 7.22 7.85 -1.73
N GLY A 12 8.40 8.42 -1.49
CA GLY A 12 8.61 9.83 -1.16
C GLY A 12 8.38 10.15 0.32
N ASP A 13 9.03 11.20 0.82
CA ASP A 13 9.00 11.61 2.23
C ASP A 13 7.62 12.09 2.70
N GLY A 14 6.83 12.70 1.81
CA GLY A 14 5.52 13.25 2.11
C GLY A 14 5.57 14.47 3.04
N GLU A 15 6.70 15.17 3.11
CA GLU A 15 6.86 16.37 3.94
C GLU A 15 6.16 17.60 3.34
N ASP A 16 5.94 17.61 2.02
CA ASP A 16 5.14 18.64 1.36
C ASP A 16 3.64 18.34 1.54
N PRO A 17 2.87 19.22 2.20
CA PRO A 17 1.43 19.01 2.41
C PRO A 17 0.61 18.94 1.10
N ASN A 18 1.15 19.48 -0.01
CA ASN A 18 0.53 19.40 -1.33
C ASN A 18 0.93 18.12 -2.09
N HIS A 19 2.09 17.54 -1.76
CA HIS A 19 2.68 16.37 -2.41
C HIS A 19 2.95 15.25 -1.38
N ARG A 20 1.86 14.67 -0.86
CA ARG A 20 1.93 13.50 0.04
C ARG A 20 2.66 12.32 -0.60
N SER A 21 3.24 11.46 0.22
CA SER A 21 3.84 10.20 -0.23
C SER A 21 2.86 9.37 -1.05
N HIS A 22 3.36 8.76 -2.12
CA HIS A 22 2.58 7.79 -2.88
C HIS A 22 2.54 6.45 -2.14
N TRP A 23 1.36 5.81 -2.07
CA TRP A 23 1.18 4.50 -1.45
C TRP A 23 0.79 3.45 -2.50
N GLY A 24 1.24 2.21 -2.29
CA GLY A 24 0.83 1.06 -3.10
C GLY A 24 1.07 -0.26 -2.38
N PHE A 25 0.31 -1.28 -2.72
CA PHE A 25 0.47 -2.61 -2.14
C PHE A 25 1.64 -3.35 -2.77
N LEU A 26 2.49 -3.94 -1.93
CA LEU A 26 3.54 -4.87 -2.31
C LEU A 26 3.17 -6.26 -1.82
N ILE A 27 3.11 -7.21 -2.75
CA ILE A 27 2.89 -8.63 -2.45
C ILE A 27 4.10 -9.44 -2.93
N PHE A 28 4.78 -10.12 -2.02
CA PHE A 28 6.02 -10.83 -2.33
C PHE A 28 6.22 -12.04 -1.42
N ARG A 29 7.08 -12.99 -1.81
CA ARG A 29 7.47 -14.09 -0.92
C ARG A 29 8.64 -13.66 -0.05
N GLN A 30 8.67 -14.13 1.20
CA GLN A 30 9.82 -13.90 2.07
C GLN A 30 11.11 -14.40 1.40
N GLY A 31 12.18 -13.60 1.49
CA GLY A 31 13.46 -13.88 0.85
C GLY A 31 13.58 -13.38 -0.59
N ASN A 32 12.48 -12.95 -1.24
CA ASN A 32 12.56 -12.33 -2.55
C ASN A 32 12.92 -10.85 -2.42
N GLU A 33 13.67 -10.33 -3.40
CA GLU A 33 14.00 -8.91 -3.55
C GLU A 33 13.00 -8.15 -4.44
N VAL A 34 12.12 -8.90 -5.12
CA VAL A 34 11.09 -8.38 -6.02
C VAL A 34 9.71 -8.93 -5.66
N GLY A 35 8.67 -8.15 -5.97
CA GLY A 35 7.28 -8.49 -5.73
C GLY A 35 6.34 -7.97 -6.81
N ASN A 36 5.04 -8.04 -6.52
CA ASN A 36 4.00 -7.41 -7.33
C ASN A 36 3.58 -6.12 -6.64
N LEU A 37 3.61 -5.02 -7.38
CA LEU A 37 3.10 -3.72 -6.95
C LEU A 37 1.70 -3.52 -7.53
N LEU A 38 0.71 -3.31 -6.67
CA LEU A 38 -0.65 -2.92 -7.04
C LEU A 38 -0.92 -1.51 -6.49
N HIS A 39 -1.16 -0.55 -7.36
CA HIS A 39 -1.32 0.84 -6.95
C HIS A 39 -2.18 1.62 -7.92
N VAL A 40 -2.54 2.85 -7.54
CA VAL A 40 -3.19 3.80 -8.43
C VAL A 40 -2.22 4.92 -8.80
N GLN A 41 -1.99 5.12 -10.10
CA GLN A 41 -1.13 6.17 -10.63
C GLN A 41 -1.94 7.45 -10.87
N LEU A 42 -1.40 8.60 -10.47
CA LEU A 42 -2.00 9.90 -10.78
C LEU A 42 -1.84 10.20 -12.27
N MET A 43 -2.97 10.31 -12.98
CA MET A 43 -3.02 10.62 -14.41
C MET A 43 -3.20 12.12 -14.67
N SER A 44 -3.96 12.81 -13.80
CA SER A 44 -4.16 14.26 -13.86
C SER A 44 -4.31 14.85 -12.46
N SER A 45 -3.48 15.85 -12.15
CA SER A 45 -3.56 16.63 -10.92
C SER A 45 -4.75 17.59 -10.90
N GLU A 46 -5.19 18.10 -12.06
CA GLU A 46 -6.26 19.09 -12.19
C GLU A 46 -7.66 18.53 -11.82
N GLY A 47 -7.76 17.21 -11.62
CA GLY A 47 -8.97 16.56 -11.11
C GLY A 47 -8.72 15.35 -10.20
N LEU A 48 -7.50 15.19 -9.67
CA LEU A 48 -7.10 14.00 -8.90
C LEU A 48 -7.60 12.71 -9.55
N ILE A 49 -7.31 12.56 -10.84
CA ILE A 49 -7.74 11.41 -11.63
C ILE A 49 -6.64 10.37 -11.52
N TYR A 50 -7.00 9.21 -10.95
CA TYR A 50 -6.10 8.08 -10.83
C TYR A 50 -6.51 6.95 -11.78
N GLN A 51 -5.54 6.07 -12.04
CA GLN A 51 -5.72 4.84 -12.78
C GLN A 51 -5.04 3.69 -12.05
N PHE A 52 -5.74 2.57 -11.87
CA PHE A 52 -5.15 1.36 -11.33
C PHE A 52 -4.08 0.82 -12.28
N GLU A 53 -2.94 0.43 -11.72
CA GLU A 53 -1.82 -0.18 -12.41
C GLU A 53 -1.26 -1.33 -11.56
N THR A 54 -0.82 -2.39 -12.23
CA THR A 54 -0.09 -3.50 -11.62
C THR A 54 1.27 -3.68 -12.29
N ARG A 55 2.30 -3.94 -11.48
CA ARG A 55 3.66 -4.19 -11.95
C ARG A 55 4.22 -5.44 -11.31
N SER A 56 4.52 -6.44 -12.13
CA SER A 56 5.19 -7.67 -11.71
C SER A 56 6.71 -7.50 -11.72
N GLY A 57 7.39 -8.10 -10.75
CA GLY A 57 8.86 -8.01 -10.63
C GLY A 57 9.35 -6.64 -10.14
N HIS A 58 8.49 -5.90 -9.43
CA HIS A 58 8.85 -4.61 -8.85
C HIS A 58 9.88 -4.80 -7.71
N PRO A 59 11.01 -4.08 -7.70
CA PRO A 59 11.96 -4.11 -6.60
C PRO A 59 11.31 -3.70 -5.28
N LEU A 60 11.53 -4.48 -4.21
CA LEU A 60 11.04 -4.11 -2.87
C LEU A 60 11.78 -2.91 -2.29
N GLU A 61 13.01 -2.68 -2.78
CA GLU A 61 13.86 -1.54 -2.48
C GLU A 61 14.00 -0.74 -3.78
N SER A 62 13.17 0.30 -3.93
CA SER A 62 13.27 1.25 -5.02
C SER A 62 13.85 2.57 -4.51
N GLN A 63 14.48 3.35 -5.39
CA GLN A 63 15.14 4.62 -4.99
C GLN A 63 14.19 5.63 -4.35
N THR A 64 12.89 5.54 -4.66
CA THR A 64 11.87 6.43 -4.11
C THR A 64 11.13 5.82 -2.92
N CYS A 65 11.39 4.56 -2.57
CA CYS A 65 10.77 3.90 -1.43
C CYS A 65 11.44 4.37 -0.14
N GLU A 66 10.69 4.97 0.77
CA GLU A 66 11.19 5.30 2.10
C GLU A 66 11.11 4.07 3.04
N GLY A 67 10.15 3.19 2.76
CA GLY A 67 9.98 1.91 3.44
C GLY A 67 8.60 1.33 3.24
N ARG A 68 8.31 0.27 3.98
CA ARG A 68 7.07 -0.49 3.86
C ARG A 68 6.44 -0.81 5.21
N VAL A 69 5.12 -0.81 5.24
CA VAL A 69 4.29 -1.16 6.39
C VAL A 69 3.76 -2.58 6.20
N LEU A 70 4.13 -3.50 7.08
CA LEU A 70 3.60 -4.86 7.10
C LEU A 70 2.12 -4.85 7.54
N LEU A 71 1.24 -5.31 6.64
CA LEU A 71 -0.16 -5.56 6.95
C LEU A 71 -0.32 -6.95 7.57
N ASP A 72 -0.02 -7.99 6.81
CA ASP A 72 -0.07 -9.38 7.27
C ASP A 72 0.69 -10.35 6.34
N TYR A 73 0.73 -11.62 6.73
CA TYR A 73 1.20 -12.75 5.95
C TYR A 73 0.01 -13.52 5.35
N ILE A 74 -0.04 -13.59 4.03
CA ILE A 74 -1.14 -14.19 3.27
C ILE A 74 -0.80 -15.63 2.87
N GLU A 75 -1.73 -16.55 3.14
CA GLU A 75 -1.61 -17.92 2.67
C GLU A 75 -1.61 -18.01 1.13
N PRO A 76 -0.85 -18.93 0.53
CA PRO A 76 -0.84 -19.09 -0.93
C PRO A 76 -2.23 -19.31 -1.56
N THR A 77 -3.14 -19.95 -0.83
CA THR A 77 -4.54 -20.20 -1.23
C THR A 77 -5.38 -18.91 -1.31
N LYS A 78 -5.00 -17.88 -0.55
CA LYS A 78 -5.70 -16.58 -0.47
C LYS A 78 -5.11 -15.50 -1.38
N TYR A 79 -3.93 -15.76 -1.97
CA TYR A 79 -3.22 -14.80 -2.80
C TYR A 79 -4.09 -14.21 -3.93
N ASN A 80 -4.78 -15.04 -4.70
CA ASN A 80 -5.61 -14.56 -5.81
C ASN A 80 -6.81 -13.74 -5.32
N GLN A 81 -7.37 -14.08 -4.14
CA GLN A 81 -8.48 -13.33 -3.55
C GLN A 81 -8.04 -11.92 -3.14
N VAL A 82 -6.86 -11.80 -2.51
CA VAL A 82 -6.27 -10.49 -2.16
C VAL A 82 -6.04 -9.64 -3.40
N VAL A 83 -5.42 -10.20 -4.44
CA VAL A 83 -5.17 -9.50 -5.71
C VAL A 83 -6.48 -9.05 -6.36
N ASP A 84 -7.50 -9.91 -6.38
CA ASP A 84 -8.79 -9.62 -6.99
C ASP A 84 -9.52 -8.47 -6.28
N ILE A 85 -9.54 -8.48 -4.94
CA ILE A 85 -10.16 -7.41 -4.14
C ILE A 85 -9.47 -6.07 -4.41
N ILE A 86 -8.13 -6.01 -4.30
CA ILE A 86 -7.37 -4.79 -4.53
C ILE A 86 -7.57 -4.28 -5.97
N SER A 87 -7.57 -5.18 -6.96
CA SER A 87 -7.67 -4.79 -8.38
C SER A 87 -9.07 -4.32 -8.78
N LYS A 88 -10.10 -4.69 -8.02
CA LYS A 88 -11.50 -4.29 -8.27
C LYS A 88 -11.88 -2.99 -7.58
N GLU A 89 -11.11 -2.54 -6.59
CA GLU A 89 -11.37 -1.27 -5.91
C GLU A 89 -11.25 -0.10 -6.92
N PRO A 90 -12.33 0.68 -7.13
CA PRO A 90 -12.34 1.74 -8.13
C PRO A 90 -11.25 2.80 -7.88
N ALA A 91 -10.42 3.06 -8.89
CA ALA A 91 -9.44 4.15 -8.79
C ALA A 91 -10.13 5.52 -8.62
N PRO A 92 -9.66 6.40 -7.72
CA PRO A 92 -10.29 7.70 -7.48
C PRO A 92 -10.32 8.59 -8.72
N ARG A 93 -11.47 9.24 -8.95
CA ARG A 93 -11.70 10.18 -10.06
C ARG A 93 -12.68 11.28 -9.67
N ASN A 94 -12.51 11.83 -8.47
CA ASN A 94 -13.54 12.66 -7.83
C ASN A 94 -13.03 13.98 -7.26
N ASN A 95 -11.86 14.46 -7.71
CA ASN A 95 -11.21 15.70 -7.25
C ASN A 95 -10.93 15.76 -5.73
N LYS A 96 -11.03 14.64 -5.01
CA LYS A 96 -10.96 14.63 -3.55
C LYS A 96 -9.99 13.57 -3.04
N ASP A 97 -10.27 12.32 -3.37
CA ASP A 97 -9.56 11.18 -2.78
C ASP A 97 -8.23 10.95 -3.50
N ARG A 98 -7.22 10.52 -2.74
CA ARG A 98 -5.85 10.31 -3.20
C ARG A 98 -5.49 8.82 -3.14
N CYS A 99 -4.29 8.47 -3.58
CA CYS A 99 -3.82 7.07 -3.56
C CYS A 99 -3.80 6.45 -2.15
N GLN A 100 -3.58 7.26 -1.11
CA GLN A 100 -3.60 6.80 0.28
C GLN A 100 -5.03 6.45 0.74
N ASP A 101 -6.03 7.22 0.31
CA ASP A 101 -7.44 6.96 0.60
C ASP A 101 -7.90 5.67 -0.10
N TRP A 102 -7.56 5.50 -1.38
CA TRP A 102 -7.80 4.23 -2.10
C TRP A 102 -7.12 3.02 -1.44
N THR A 103 -5.91 3.22 -0.90
CA THR A 103 -5.19 2.16 -0.16
C THR A 103 -5.94 1.80 1.13
N LEU A 104 -6.49 2.78 1.84
CA LEU A 104 -7.32 2.54 3.03
C LEU A 104 -8.61 1.79 2.66
N ASP A 105 -9.30 2.18 1.58
CA ASP A 105 -10.51 1.51 1.13
C ASP A 105 -10.26 0.03 0.79
N CYS A 106 -9.14 -0.26 0.10
CA CYS A 106 -8.69 -1.63 -0.12
C CYS A 106 -8.44 -2.39 1.20
N VAL A 107 -7.82 -1.76 2.20
CA VAL A 107 -7.60 -2.39 3.52
C VAL A 107 -8.93 -2.69 4.22
N ILE A 108 -9.90 -1.80 4.14
CA ILE A 108 -11.26 -2.01 4.68
C ILE A 108 -11.91 -3.22 3.99
N ALA A 109 -11.82 -3.32 2.67
CA ALA A 109 -12.37 -4.45 1.91
C ALA A 109 -11.69 -5.77 2.26
N LEU A 110 -10.36 -5.79 2.39
CA LEU A 110 -9.61 -6.98 2.79
C LEU A 110 -9.93 -7.41 4.23
N GLU A 111 -10.12 -6.47 5.16
CA GLU A 111 -10.52 -6.75 6.53
C GLU A 111 -11.95 -7.31 6.60
N ALA A 112 -12.89 -6.77 5.82
CA ALA A 112 -14.27 -7.26 5.74
C ALA A 112 -14.37 -8.71 5.21
N GLU A 113 -13.42 -9.13 4.36
CA GLU A 113 -13.30 -10.48 3.82
C GLU A 113 -12.43 -11.41 4.69
N GLU A 114 -12.08 -10.97 5.91
CA GLU A 114 -11.24 -11.71 6.88
C GLU A 114 -9.85 -12.08 6.33
N LEU A 115 -9.34 -11.32 5.34
CA LEU A 115 -7.99 -11.47 4.77
C LEU A 115 -6.94 -10.66 5.52
N LEU A 116 -7.38 -9.73 6.37
CA LEU A 116 -6.55 -8.98 7.30
C LEU A 116 -7.16 -9.09 8.71
N PRO A 117 -6.33 -8.98 9.77
CA PRO A 117 -6.84 -8.99 11.14
C PRO A 117 -7.80 -7.83 11.41
N ALA A 118 -8.79 -8.06 12.27
CA ALA A 118 -9.70 -7.01 12.72
C ALA A 118 -8.94 -5.83 13.37
N GLY A 119 -9.38 -4.61 13.09
CA GLY A 119 -8.77 -3.35 13.49
C GLY A 119 -7.68 -2.84 12.53
N THR A 120 -7.40 -3.54 11.41
CA THR A 120 -6.31 -3.15 10.49
C THR A 120 -6.56 -1.81 9.82
N SER A 121 -7.76 -1.62 9.29
CA SER A 121 -8.21 -0.36 8.72
C SER A 121 -8.14 0.80 9.71
N GLY A 122 -8.47 0.56 10.99
CA GLY A 122 -8.50 1.60 12.02
C GLY A 122 -7.12 2.22 12.28
N TRP A 123 -6.07 1.40 12.41
CA TRP A 123 -4.72 1.96 12.60
C TRP A 123 -4.10 2.49 11.31
N ILE A 124 -4.45 1.93 10.14
CA ILE A 124 -4.04 2.50 8.84
C ILE A 124 -4.66 3.87 8.62
N GLN A 125 -5.95 4.04 8.92
CA GLN A 125 -6.63 5.34 8.86
C GLN A 125 -5.92 6.40 9.71
N GLY A 126 -5.42 6.01 10.88
CA GLY A 126 -4.65 6.88 11.77
C GLY A 126 -3.31 7.37 11.21
N VAL A 127 -2.84 6.83 10.08
CA VAL A 127 -1.59 7.24 9.43
C VAL A 127 -1.78 7.78 8.02
N VAL A 128 -3.00 7.80 7.48
CA VAL A 128 -3.31 8.47 6.20
C VAL A 128 -2.97 9.96 6.30
N GLY A 129 -2.34 10.48 5.25
CA GLY A 129 -1.94 11.88 5.13
C GLY A 129 -0.64 12.25 5.84
N LYS A 130 -0.02 11.33 6.60
CA LYS A 130 1.20 11.60 7.35
C LYS A 130 2.47 11.41 6.49
N PRO A 131 3.54 12.18 6.76
CA PRO A 131 4.86 11.93 6.18
C PRO A 131 5.39 10.53 6.54
N SER A 132 6.29 9.98 5.72
CA SER A 132 6.82 8.62 5.88
C SER A 132 7.46 8.37 7.26
N LYS A 133 8.16 9.37 7.82
CA LYS A 133 8.77 9.31 9.16
C LYS A 133 7.72 9.14 10.27
N ASP A 134 6.58 9.81 10.14
CA ASP A 134 5.49 9.78 11.11
C ASP A 134 4.69 8.49 10.98
N VAL A 135 4.54 7.97 9.75
CA VAL A 135 3.99 6.64 9.51
C VAL A 135 4.89 5.59 10.18
N ALA A 136 6.20 5.63 9.94
CA ALA A 136 7.16 4.71 10.54
C ALA A 136 7.10 4.71 12.08
N ALA A 137 7.07 5.91 12.69
CA ALA A 137 6.93 6.06 14.13
C ALA A 137 5.61 5.48 14.67
N ALA A 138 4.50 5.69 13.94
CA ALA A 138 3.18 5.24 14.36
C ALA A 138 2.97 3.72 14.22
N VAL A 139 3.51 3.10 13.17
CA VAL A 139 3.33 1.65 12.93
C VAL A 139 4.41 0.79 13.61
N GLY A 140 5.48 1.42 14.11
CA GLY A 140 6.50 0.81 14.96
C GLY A 140 7.10 -0.45 14.35
N GLY A 141 6.97 -1.59 15.03
CA GLY A 141 7.54 -2.87 14.60
C GLY A 141 7.00 -3.42 13.27
N ARG A 142 5.96 -2.83 12.69
CA ARG A 142 5.46 -3.15 11.34
C ARG A 142 6.23 -2.43 10.24
N TRP A 143 7.06 -1.44 10.58
CA TRP A 143 7.85 -0.70 9.61
C TRP A 143 9.11 -1.46 9.22
N THR A 144 9.36 -1.55 7.92
CA THR A 144 10.68 -1.91 7.38
C THR A 144 11.19 -0.74 6.54
N ALA A 145 12.25 -0.08 7.00
CA ALA A 145 12.92 0.97 6.25
C ALA A 145 13.52 0.43 4.95
N ALA A 146 13.47 1.22 3.88
CA ALA A 146 14.22 0.90 2.67
C ALA A 146 15.73 1.02 2.95
N ARG A 147 16.53 0.12 2.36
CA ARG A 147 17.98 0.26 2.38
C ARG A 147 18.35 1.33 1.34
N ARG A 148 19.12 2.32 1.79
CA ARG A 148 19.67 3.39 0.95
C ARG A 148 21.09 3.03 0.52
#